data_AF-A0A6U4XGJ6-F1
#
_entry.id   AF-A0A6U4XGJ6-F1
#
_cell.length_a   1.000
_cell.length_b   1.000
_cell.length_c   1.000
_cell.angle_alpha   90.00
_cell.angle_beta   90.00
_cell.angle_gamma   90.00
#
_symmetry.space_group_name_H-M   'P 1'
#
loop_
_entity.id
_entity.type
_entity.pdbx_description
1 polymer ?
#
loop_
_entity_poly.entity_id
_entity_poly.type
_entity_poly.pdbx_seq_one_letter_code
_entity_poly.pdbx_strand_id
1 'polypeptide(L)'
;MLRCTRRFLKTDRVFNVLHDCNPQIGAPYDTQDRIMKEDEFQDFMKSVRGWTVLPSGAITRSYKFADFMLAYEWMGRVLAFGYASTKYPRLKWEGTTISATVYSGHFKGLSHKEARLAAFMNDQANLIRKAGEGREELLRTATELAAESGFDVASARHFPTVAEQLERMRLQDPDAAEESAAAEEAEETGSVESAEAADAPPAR
;
A
#
# COMPACT_ATOMS: atom_id res chain seq x y z
N MET A 1 25.90 10.34 -14.51
CA MET A 1 26.20 9.09 -13.77
C MET A 1 26.37 9.43 -12.29
N LEU A 2 25.35 9.24 -11.46
CA LEU A 2 25.46 9.38 -10.00
C LEU A 2 25.44 7.98 -9.39
N ARG A 3 26.56 7.58 -8.79
CA ARG A 3 26.69 6.32 -8.05
C ARG A 3 26.00 6.49 -6.69
N CYS A 4 24.93 5.74 -6.45
CA CYS A 4 24.34 5.62 -5.13
C CYS A 4 25.10 4.55 -4.34
N THR A 5 26.03 4.98 -3.49
CA THR A 5 26.67 4.10 -2.49
C THR A 5 25.89 4.22 -1.17
N ARG A 6 24.94 3.32 -0.93
CA ARG A 6 24.34 3.15 0.41
C ARG A 6 24.96 1.92 1.09
N ARG A 7 25.54 2.15 2.26
CA ARG A 7 26.12 1.09 3.12
C ARG A 7 24.99 0.20 3.64
N PHE A 8 25.13 -1.10 3.43
CA PHE A 8 24.27 -2.15 3.97
C PHE A 8 24.41 -2.23 5.50
N LEU A 9 23.31 -2.08 6.23
CA LEU A 9 23.21 -2.49 7.63
C LEU A 9 22.55 -3.87 7.72
N LYS A 10 23.02 -4.68 8.66
CA LYS A 10 22.82 -6.14 8.75
C LYS A 10 21.36 -6.57 9.05
N THR A 11 20.46 -5.61 9.30
CA THR A 11 19.04 -5.80 9.63
C THR A 11 18.10 -5.68 8.44
N ASP A 12 18.57 -5.26 7.26
CA ASP A 12 17.72 -5.01 6.07
C ASP A 12 17.43 -6.27 5.22
N ARG A 13 17.64 -7.48 5.76
CA ARG A 13 17.50 -8.74 5.00
C ARG A 13 16.05 -9.11 4.62
N VAL A 14 15.07 -8.31 5.02
CA VAL A 14 13.64 -8.61 4.78
C VAL A 14 12.97 -7.57 3.87
N PHE A 15 13.67 -6.50 3.47
CA PHE A 15 13.06 -5.36 2.76
C PHE A 15 13.75 -4.96 1.45
N ASN A 16 14.66 -5.78 0.92
CA ASN A 16 15.38 -5.49 -0.32
C ASN A 16 15.47 -6.70 -1.24
N VAL A 17 14.33 -7.25 -1.61
CA VAL A 17 14.25 -8.13 -2.78
C VAL A 17 13.28 -7.46 -3.75
N LEU A 18 13.83 -6.78 -4.77
CA LEU A 18 13.16 -6.07 -5.88
C LEU A 18 12.84 -4.56 -5.68
N HIS A 19 13.82 -3.76 -5.22
CA HIS A 19 13.74 -2.29 -5.35
C HIS A 19 14.48 -1.70 -6.57
N ASP A 20 14.91 -2.52 -7.53
CA ASP A 20 15.21 -2.06 -8.91
C ASP A 20 13.93 -1.85 -9.74
N CYS A 21 12.76 -1.96 -9.12
CA CYS A 21 11.46 -1.68 -9.72
C CYS A 21 10.72 -0.64 -8.86
N ASN A 22 11.34 0.52 -8.66
CA ASN A 22 10.57 1.71 -8.35
C ASN A 22 9.64 1.98 -9.56
N PRO A 23 8.30 2.08 -9.39
CA PRO A 23 7.41 2.44 -10.51
C PRO A 23 7.75 3.82 -11.14
N GLN A 24 8.56 4.64 -10.47
CA GLN A 24 9.02 5.94 -10.97
C GLN A 24 10.42 5.92 -11.62
N ILE A 25 11.20 4.83 -11.49
CA ILE A 25 12.57 4.75 -12.05
C ILE A 25 12.74 3.42 -12.79
N GLY A 26 12.40 3.42 -14.09
CA GLY A 26 13.43 3.10 -15.08
C GLY A 26 13.47 1.74 -15.80
N ALA A 27 12.35 1.02 -15.99
CA ALA A 27 12.22 0.09 -17.12
C ALA A 27 10.74 -0.08 -17.51
N PRO A 28 10.36 -0.02 -18.81
CA PRO A 28 8.99 -0.32 -19.22
C PRO A 28 8.61 -1.73 -18.76
N TYR A 29 7.40 -1.89 -18.22
CA TYR A 29 6.87 -3.22 -17.87
C TYR A 29 6.91 -4.19 -19.05
N ASP A 30 7.05 -3.73 -20.30
CA ASP A 30 6.98 -4.56 -21.50
C ASP A 30 8.30 -5.11 -22.05
N THR A 31 9.46 -4.59 -21.65
CA THR A 31 10.63 -4.80 -22.53
C THR A 31 11.34 -6.14 -22.38
N GLN A 32 11.09 -6.94 -21.31
CA GLN A 32 11.79 -8.21 -21.08
C GLN A 32 10.95 -9.26 -20.32
N ASP A 33 9.74 -9.59 -20.81
CA ASP A 33 9.06 -10.79 -20.30
C ASP A 33 9.76 -12.03 -20.86
N ARG A 34 10.41 -12.80 -19.99
CA ARG A 34 11.10 -14.05 -20.35
C ARG A 34 10.78 -15.13 -19.32
N ILE A 35 10.86 -16.38 -19.76
CA ILE A 35 10.83 -17.52 -18.85
C ILE A 35 12.00 -17.43 -17.87
N MET A 36 11.71 -17.65 -16.59
CA MET A 36 12.73 -17.71 -15.56
C MET A 36 13.58 -18.97 -15.77
N LYS A 37 14.92 -18.83 -15.68
CA LYS A 37 15.80 -20.00 -15.73
C LYS A 37 15.64 -20.83 -14.45
N GLU A 38 15.99 -22.11 -14.50
CA GLU A 38 15.86 -23.00 -13.35
C GLU A 38 16.61 -22.48 -12.10
N ASP A 39 17.85 -22.00 -12.26
CA ASP A 39 18.62 -21.44 -11.14
C ASP A 39 17.94 -20.20 -10.53
N GLU A 40 17.45 -19.29 -11.38
CA GLU A 40 16.70 -18.10 -10.96
C GLU A 40 15.39 -18.50 -10.25
N PHE A 41 14.72 -19.54 -10.73
CA PHE A 41 13.49 -20.06 -10.16
C PHE A 41 13.73 -20.66 -8.77
N GLN A 42 14.79 -21.46 -8.61
CA GLN A 42 15.14 -22.03 -7.31
C GLN A 42 15.50 -20.94 -6.30
N ASP A 43 16.26 -19.92 -6.70
CA ASP A 43 16.58 -18.79 -5.83
C ASP A 43 15.34 -17.95 -5.49
N PHE A 44 14.44 -17.77 -6.45
CA PHE A 44 13.15 -17.14 -6.21
C PHE A 44 12.35 -17.92 -5.16
N MET A 45 12.22 -19.24 -5.30
CA MET A 45 11.47 -20.08 -4.35
C MET A 45 12.08 -20.06 -2.93
N LYS A 46 13.41 -19.91 -2.81
CA LYS A 46 14.05 -19.68 -1.49
C LYS A 46 13.66 -18.33 -0.89
N SER A 47 13.48 -17.30 -1.72
CA SER A 47 13.14 -15.95 -1.27
C SER A 47 11.65 -15.81 -0.90
N VAL A 48 10.75 -16.41 -1.69
CA VAL A 48 9.30 -16.32 -1.47
C VAL A 48 8.76 -17.49 -0.65
N ARG A 49 9.02 -17.47 0.65
CA ARG A 49 8.54 -18.52 1.58
C ARG A 49 7.03 -18.68 1.55
N GLY A 50 6.56 -19.92 1.56
CA GLY A 50 5.14 -20.28 1.63
C GLY A 50 4.45 -20.50 0.28
N TRP A 51 5.18 -20.35 -0.84
CA TRP A 51 4.72 -20.79 -2.15
C TRP A 51 5.08 -22.25 -2.40
N THR A 52 4.17 -22.98 -3.04
CA THR A 52 4.34 -24.38 -3.44
C THR A 52 4.29 -24.49 -4.95
N VAL A 53 5.20 -25.26 -5.53
CA VAL A 53 5.23 -25.52 -6.98
C VAL A 53 4.26 -26.65 -7.31
N LEU A 54 3.44 -26.45 -8.35
CA LEU A 54 2.53 -27.45 -8.88
C LEU A 54 3.19 -28.21 -10.04
N PRO A 55 2.76 -29.46 -10.34
CA PRO A 55 3.30 -30.24 -11.47
C PRO A 55 3.16 -29.55 -12.83
N SER A 56 2.21 -28.62 -12.97
CA SER A 56 2.01 -27.81 -14.16
C SER A 56 3.05 -26.69 -14.36
N GLY A 57 3.99 -26.51 -13.43
CA GLY A 57 4.92 -25.38 -13.41
C GLY A 57 4.32 -24.07 -12.88
N ALA A 58 3.07 -24.12 -12.41
CA ALA A 58 2.44 -23.02 -11.68
C ALA A 58 2.91 -22.98 -10.23
N ILE A 59 2.84 -21.82 -9.59
CA ILE A 59 3.06 -21.70 -8.14
C ILE A 59 1.75 -21.35 -7.46
N THR A 60 1.53 -21.88 -6.26
CA THR A 60 0.33 -21.63 -5.47
C THR A 60 0.65 -21.30 -4.02
N ARG A 61 -0.19 -20.48 -3.40
CA ARG A 61 -0.11 -20.13 -1.98
C ARG A 61 -1.50 -19.83 -1.44
N SER A 62 -1.74 -20.26 -0.20
CA SER A 62 -2.94 -19.90 0.56
C SER A 62 -2.62 -18.81 1.58
N TYR A 63 -3.49 -17.80 1.65
CA TYR A 63 -3.42 -16.69 2.59
C TYR A 63 -4.65 -16.75 3.48
N LYS A 64 -4.45 -16.80 4.80
CA LYS A 64 -5.52 -16.76 5.79
C LYS A 64 -5.49 -15.40 6.49
N PHE A 65 -6.61 -14.70 6.46
CA PHE A 65 -6.79 -13.40 7.12
C PHE A 65 -7.65 -13.56 8.37
N ALA A 66 -7.52 -12.61 9.30
CA ALA A 66 -8.32 -12.59 10.52
C ALA A 66 -9.80 -12.28 10.22
N ASP A 67 -10.05 -11.41 9.25
CA ASP A 67 -11.39 -10.96 8.85
C ASP A 67 -11.51 -10.85 7.33
N PHE A 68 -12.75 -10.90 6.84
CA PHE A 68 -13.11 -10.73 5.44
C PHE A 68 -12.69 -9.36 4.90
N MET A 69 -12.83 -8.29 5.70
CA MET A 69 -12.45 -6.94 5.26
C MET A 69 -10.96 -6.84 4.94
N LEU A 70 -10.10 -7.45 5.76
CA LEU A 70 -8.65 -7.50 5.51
C LEU A 70 -8.31 -8.31 4.25
N ALA A 71 -9.02 -9.43 4.04
CA ALA A 71 -8.89 -10.23 2.83
C ALA A 71 -9.29 -9.42 1.58
N TYR A 72 -10.36 -8.63 1.68
CA TYR A 72 -10.84 -7.75 0.61
C TYR A 72 -9.87 -6.61 0.31
N GLU A 73 -9.34 -5.94 1.33
CA GLU A 73 -8.32 -4.89 1.17
C GLU A 73 -7.05 -5.45 0.50
N TRP A 74 -6.58 -6.61 0.96
CA TRP A 74 -5.43 -7.28 0.35
C TRP A 74 -5.69 -7.58 -1.13
N MET A 75 -6.87 -8.14 -1.45
CA MET A 75 -7.25 -8.43 -2.83
C MET A 75 -7.29 -7.16 -3.68
N GLY A 76 -7.90 -6.07 -3.18
CA GLY A 76 -7.96 -4.79 -3.89
C GLY A 76 -6.57 -4.28 -4.29
N ARG A 77 -5.59 -4.39 -3.40
CA ARG A 77 -4.18 -4.04 -3.69
C ARG A 77 -3.55 -4.94 -4.75
N VAL A 78 -3.79 -6.24 -4.67
CA VAL A 78 -3.30 -7.22 -5.67
C VAL A 78 -3.91 -6.96 -7.04
N LEU A 79 -5.21 -6.65 -7.12
CA LEU A 79 -5.87 -6.33 -8.39
C LEU A 79 -5.39 -5.01 -8.98
N ALA A 80 -5.19 -3.98 -8.14
CA ALA A 80 -4.61 -2.71 -8.58
C ALA A 80 -3.19 -2.90 -9.17
N PHE A 81 -2.38 -3.74 -8.53
CA PHE A 81 -1.06 -4.11 -9.07
C PHE A 81 -1.18 -4.92 -10.37
N GLY A 82 -2.15 -5.85 -10.45
CA GLY A 82 -2.42 -6.62 -11.66
C GLY A 82 -2.81 -5.75 -12.85
N TYR A 83 -3.58 -4.68 -12.60
CA TYR A 83 -3.93 -3.67 -13.60
C TYR A 83 -2.69 -2.96 -14.16
N ALA A 84 -1.78 -2.52 -13.29
CA ALA A 84 -0.55 -1.86 -13.70
C ALA A 84 0.46 -2.81 -14.39
N SER A 85 0.53 -4.07 -13.94
CA SER A 85 1.53 -5.04 -14.41
C SER A 85 1.06 -5.94 -15.56
N THR A 86 -0.20 -5.81 -15.99
CA THR A 86 -0.91 -6.64 -16.98
C THR A 86 -0.94 -8.15 -16.65
N LYS A 87 -0.63 -8.52 -15.41
CA LYS A 87 -0.61 -9.92 -14.95
C LYS A 87 -1.56 -10.11 -13.79
N TYR A 88 -2.43 -11.10 -13.91
CA TYR A 88 -3.45 -11.39 -12.91
C TYR A 88 -3.26 -12.80 -12.34
N PRO A 89 -3.31 -12.96 -11.01
CA PRO A 89 -3.30 -14.28 -10.40
C PRO A 89 -4.67 -14.94 -10.55
N ARG A 90 -4.70 -16.27 -10.61
CA ARG A 90 -5.93 -17.02 -10.40
C ARG A 90 -6.21 -17.09 -8.90
N LEU A 91 -7.28 -16.43 -8.47
CA LEU A 91 -7.69 -16.41 -7.07
C LEU A 91 -8.90 -17.33 -6.87
N LYS A 92 -8.88 -18.10 -5.79
CA LYS A 92 -10.04 -18.78 -5.22
C LYS A 92 -10.25 -18.24 -3.82
N TRP A 93 -11.48 -17.88 -3.49
CA TRP A 93 -11.81 -17.26 -2.22
C TRP A 93 -12.83 -18.10 -1.48
N GLU A 94 -12.48 -18.52 -0.26
CA GLU A 94 -13.33 -19.28 0.66
C GLU A 94 -13.29 -18.62 2.07
N GLY A 95 -14.34 -17.89 2.43
CA GLY A 95 -14.45 -17.22 3.74
C GLY A 95 -13.35 -16.17 3.95
N THR A 96 -12.47 -16.38 4.93
CA THR A 96 -11.30 -15.51 5.20
C THR A 96 -10.01 -16.04 4.58
N THR A 97 -10.09 -17.07 3.74
CA THR A 97 -8.95 -17.70 3.09
C THR A 97 -8.96 -17.44 1.58
N ILE A 98 -7.85 -16.94 1.07
CA ILE A 98 -7.65 -16.71 -0.37
C ILE A 98 -6.50 -17.61 -0.86
N SER A 99 -6.81 -18.47 -1.82
CA SER A 99 -5.82 -19.30 -2.50
C SER A 99 -5.45 -18.66 -3.83
N ALA A 100 -4.19 -18.29 -3.97
CA ALA A 100 -3.64 -17.69 -5.18
C ALA A 100 -2.83 -18.71 -5.97
N THR A 101 -3.02 -18.73 -7.29
CA THR A 101 -2.23 -19.52 -8.22
C THR A 101 -1.71 -18.60 -9.32
N VAL A 102 -0.40 -18.62 -9.53
CA VAL A 102 0.28 -17.79 -10.52
C VAL A 102 0.93 -18.70 -11.57
N TYR A 103 0.72 -18.38 -12.84
CA TYR A 103 1.21 -19.16 -13.96
C TYR A 103 1.30 -18.30 -15.23
N SER A 104 2.35 -18.46 -16.02
CA SER A 104 2.45 -17.83 -17.33
C SER A 104 1.79 -18.68 -18.40
N GLY A 105 0.72 -18.18 -19.01
CA GLY A 105 0.13 -18.81 -20.20
C GLY A 105 1.07 -18.87 -21.39
N HIS A 106 2.00 -17.91 -21.50
CA HIS A 106 2.90 -17.79 -22.64
C HIS A 106 4.12 -18.69 -22.56
N PHE A 107 4.69 -18.88 -21.37
CA PHE A 107 6.00 -19.52 -21.21
C PHE A 107 5.97 -20.95 -20.65
N LYS A 108 4.79 -21.58 -20.50
CA LYS A 108 4.65 -22.92 -19.88
C LYS A 108 5.45 -23.07 -18.57
N GLY A 109 5.50 -22.00 -17.79
CA GLY A 109 6.36 -21.84 -16.62
C GLY A 109 6.18 -20.46 -15.99
N LEU A 110 7.00 -20.12 -14.99
CA LEU A 110 6.96 -18.82 -14.33
C LEU A 110 7.82 -17.80 -15.09
N SER A 111 7.26 -16.63 -15.43
CA SER A 111 8.06 -15.51 -15.91
C SER A 111 8.51 -14.60 -14.77
N HIS A 112 9.44 -13.69 -15.07
CA HIS A 112 9.87 -12.65 -14.14
C HIS A 112 8.70 -11.76 -13.67
N LYS A 113 7.71 -11.48 -14.53
CA LYS A 113 6.54 -10.68 -14.15
C LYS A 113 5.66 -11.41 -13.16
N GLU A 114 5.41 -12.69 -13.40
CA GLU A 114 4.63 -13.52 -12.48
C GLU A 114 5.33 -13.72 -11.14
N ALA A 115 6.66 -13.85 -11.15
CA ALA A 115 7.45 -13.89 -9.92
C ALA A 115 7.34 -12.59 -9.11
N ARG A 116 7.37 -11.42 -9.78
CA ARG A 116 7.14 -10.12 -9.12
C ARG A 116 5.75 -10.02 -8.51
N LEU A 117 4.73 -10.46 -9.24
CA LEU A 117 3.36 -10.52 -8.71
C LEU A 117 3.30 -11.39 -7.44
N ALA A 118 3.90 -12.57 -7.46
CA ALA A 118 3.93 -13.46 -6.30
C ALA A 118 4.70 -12.88 -5.10
N ALA A 119 5.82 -12.18 -5.35
CA ALA A 119 6.54 -11.44 -4.31
C ALA A 119 5.68 -10.30 -3.73
N PHE A 120 5.06 -9.49 -4.58
CA PHE A 120 4.17 -8.41 -4.17
C PHE A 120 3.02 -8.92 -3.29
N MET A 121 2.41 -10.05 -3.65
CA MET A 121 1.35 -10.68 -2.87
C MET A 121 1.82 -11.05 -1.44
N ASN A 122 3.04 -11.58 -1.31
CA ASN A 122 3.64 -11.84 0.01
C ASN A 122 3.84 -10.56 0.81
N ASP A 123 4.36 -9.52 0.17
CA ASP A 123 4.67 -8.25 0.82
C ASP A 123 3.40 -7.57 1.33
N GLN A 124 2.33 -7.55 0.53
CA GLN A 124 1.04 -7.01 0.97
C GLN A 124 0.44 -7.83 2.12
N ALA A 125 0.55 -9.15 2.09
CA ALA A 125 0.06 -9.99 3.19
C ALA A 125 0.85 -9.74 4.48
N ASN A 126 2.18 -9.61 4.36
CA ASN A 126 3.06 -9.29 5.49
C ASN A 126 2.81 -7.89 6.05
N LEU A 127 2.54 -6.92 5.19
CA LEU A 127 2.24 -5.55 5.60
C LEU A 127 0.93 -5.49 6.39
N ILE A 128 -0.13 -6.13 5.91
CA ILE A 128 -1.41 -6.18 6.63
C ILE A 128 -1.25 -6.88 7.99
N ARG A 129 -0.54 -8.00 8.03
CA ARG A 129 -0.25 -8.71 9.29
C ARG A 129 0.50 -7.82 10.28
N LYS A 130 1.59 -7.19 9.83
CA LYS A 130 2.42 -6.30 10.67
C LYS A 130 1.65 -5.06 11.13
N ALA A 131 0.78 -4.50 10.29
CA ALA A 131 -0.06 -3.37 10.65
C ALA A 131 -1.06 -3.74 11.75
N GLY A 132 -1.63 -4.95 11.69
CA GLY A 132 -2.47 -5.51 12.76
C GLY A 132 -1.71 -5.64 14.08
N GLU A 133 -0.55 -6.29 14.04
CA GLU A 133 0.33 -6.48 15.22
C GLU A 133 0.74 -5.14 15.86
N GLY A 134 1.15 -4.17 15.03
CA GLY A 134 1.52 -2.83 15.51
C GLY A 134 0.34 -2.07 16.12
N ARG A 135 -0.87 -2.20 15.55
CA ARG A 135 -2.08 -1.60 16.12
C ARG A 135 -2.42 -2.19 17.49
N GLU A 136 -2.34 -3.51 17.64
CA GLU A 136 -2.60 -4.18 18.92
C GLU A 136 -1.60 -3.76 19.99
N GLU A 137 -0.31 -3.67 19.64
CA GLU A 137 0.73 -3.21 20.55
C GLU A 137 0.52 -1.75 20.99
N LEU A 138 0.13 -0.86 20.06
CA LEU A 138 -0.21 0.52 20.38
C LEU A 138 -1.43 0.62 21.30
N LEU A 139 -2.48 -0.16 21.03
CA LEU A 139 -3.67 -0.20 21.87
C LEU A 139 -3.35 -0.72 23.28
N ARG A 140 -2.52 -1.76 23.39
CA ARG A 140 -2.05 -2.28 24.69
C ARG A 140 -1.32 -1.19 25.47
N THR A 141 -0.33 -0.56 24.85
CA THR A 141 0.49 0.48 25.48
C THR A 141 -0.35 1.70 25.88
N ALA A 142 -1.29 2.13 25.04
CA ALA A 142 -2.22 3.21 25.36
C ALA A 142 -3.13 2.86 26.55
N THR A 143 -3.56 1.60 26.67
CA THR A 143 -4.39 1.13 27.78
C THR A 143 -3.60 1.11 29.09
N GLU A 144 -2.34 0.65 29.05
CA GLU A 144 -1.43 0.65 30.20
C GLU A 144 -1.15 2.08 30.69
N LEU A 145 -0.82 3.00 29.76
CA LEU A 145 -0.62 4.42 30.08
C LEU A 145 -1.88 5.08 30.65
N ALA A 146 -3.06 4.78 30.11
CA ALA A 146 -4.32 5.30 30.63
C ALA A 146 -4.60 4.81 32.07
N ALA A 147 -4.28 3.54 32.37
CA ALA A 147 -4.41 2.98 33.70
C ALA A 147 -3.43 3.63 34.70
N GLU A 148 -2.18 3.87 34.30
CA GLU A 148 -1.17 4.53 35.15
C GLU A 148 -1.46 6.01 35.40
N SER A 149 -2.00 6.72 34.41
CA SER A 149 -2.32 8.15 34.50
C SER A 149 -3.64 8.44 35.22
N GLY A 150 -4.42 7.41 35.59
CA GLY A 150 -5.76 7.58 36.14
C GLY A 150 -6.73 8.23 35.14
N PHE A 151 -6.42 8.15 33.84
CA PHE A 151 -7.21 8.74 32.77
C PHE A 151 -8.46 7.89 32.53
N ASP A 152 -9.63 8.42 32.92
CA ASP A 152 -10.90 7.74 32.72
C ASP A 152 -11.29 7.77 31.23
N VAL A 153 -11.17 6.63 30.57
CA VAL A 153 -11.53 6.44 29.15
C VAL A 153 -13.02 6.75 28.90
N ALA A 154 -13.89 6.67 29.92
CA ALA A 154 -15.30 7.07 29.78
C ALA A 154 -15.46 8.59 29.53
N SER A 155 -14.54 9.41 30.05
CA SER A 155 -14.51 10.86 29.82
C SER A 155 -14.03 11.25 28.42
N ALA A 156 -13.29 10.36 27.74
CA ALA A 156 -12.76 10.57 26.39
C ALA A 156 -13.79 10.42 25.26
N ARG A 157 -15.05 10.07 25.57
CA ARG A 157 -16.14 10.10 24.57
C ARG A 157 -16.49 11.51 24.10
N HIS A 158 -16.02 12.53 24.81
CA HIS A 158 -16.17 13.91 24.41
C HIS A 158 -14.84 14.42 23.84
N PHE A 159 -14.51 13.95 22.64
CA PHE A 159 -13.60 14.74 21.79
C PHE A 159 -14.40 15.95 21.33
N PRO A 160 -14.00 17.17 21.72
CA PRO A 160 -14.69 18.35 21.23
C PRO A 160 -14.61 18.32 19.71
N THR A 161 -15.76 18.46 19.06
CA THR A 161 -15.83 18.68 17.63
C THR A 161 -14.97 19.89 17.25
N VAL A 162 -14.54 19.98 15.99
CA VAL A 162 -13.76 21.12 15.51
C VAL A 162 -14.48 22.45 15.81
N ALA A 163 -15.82 22.45 15.79
CA ALA A 163 -16.66 23.57 16.21
C ALA A 163 -16.50 23.93 17.71
N GLU A 164 -16.50 22.95 18.61
CA GLU A 164 -16.29 23.17 20.06
C GLU A 164 -14.84 23.59 20.37
N GLN A 165 -13.87 23.16 19.56
CA GLN A 165 -12.47 23.64 19.66
C GLN A 165 -12.33 25.08 19.18
N LEU A 166 -12.97 25.44 18.07
CA LEU A 166 -13.04 26.82 17.55
C LEU A 166 -13.73 27.77 18.52
N GLU A 167 -14.82 27.33 19.15
CA GLU A 167 -15.55 28.14 20.12
C GLU A 167 -14.72 28.35 21.40
N ARG A 168 -13.97 27.33 21.86
CA ARG A 168 -12.99 27.48 22.96
C ARG A 168 -11.85 28.42 22.61
N MET A 169 -11.31 28.34 21.40
CA MET A 169 -10.26 29.26 20.94
C MET A 169 -10.78 30.71 20.88
N ARG A 170 -12.00 30.92 20.37
CA ARG A 170 -12.66 32.22 20.29
C ARG A 170 -12.95 32.83 21.67
N LEU A 171 -13.19 32.00 22.68
CA LEU A 171 -13.39 32.42 24.07
C LEU A 171 -12.09 32.69 24.82
N GLN A 172 -10.96 32.10 24.41
CA GLN A 172 -9.65 32.28 25.04
C GLN A 172 -8.88 33.48 24.48
N ASP A 173 -8.99 33.75 23.18
CA ASP A 173 -8.42 34.92 22.52
C ASP A 173 -9.41 35.45 21.45
N PRO A 174 -10.23 36.47 21.77
CA PRO A 174 -11.23 37.00 20.84
C PRO A 174 -10.59 37.60 19.58
N ASP A 175 -9.33 38.04 19.65
CA ASP A 175 -8.61 38.68 18.55
C ASP A 175 -8.05 37.66 17.52
N ALA A 176 -7.86 36.39 17.91
CA ALA A 176 -7.31 35.35 17.02
C ALA A 176 -8.37 34.74 16.08
N ALA A 177 -9.66 34.82 16.44
CA ALA A 177 -10.76 34.24 15.68
C ALA A 177 -11.21 35.11 14.49
N GLU A 178 -10.98 36.43 14.54
CA GLU A 178 -11.24 37.32 13.40
C GLU A 178 -10.24 37.11 12.27
N GLU A 179 -8.98 36.75 12.58
CA GLU A 179 -7.94 36.54 11.58
C GLU A 179 -8.12 35.23 10.79
N SER A 180 -8.69 34.19 11.41
CA SER A 180 -8.98 32.91 10.72
C SER A 180 -10.26 32.95 9.87
N ALA A 181 -11.29 33.69 10.29
CA ALA A 181 -12.52 33.86 9.51
C ALA A 181 -12.28 34.71 8.25
N ALA A 182 -11.39 35.71 8.33
CA ALA A 182 -10.98 36.51 7.19
C ALA A 182 -10.15 35.71 6.15
N ALA A 183 -9.46 34.64 6.58
CA ALA A 183 -8.70 33.77 5.68
C ALA A 183 -9.61 32.81 4.89
N GLU A 184 -10.74 32.38 5.46
CA GLU A 184 -11.68 31.45 4.83
C GLU A 184 -12.54 32.16 3.74
N GLU A 185 -12.95 33.42 3.96
CA GLU A 185 -13.64 34.22 2.93
C GLU A 185 -12.73 34.63 1.75
N ALA A 186 -11.41 34.68 1.97
CA ALA A 186 -10.43 34.99 0.91
C ALA A 186 -10.16 33.79 -0.02
N GLU A 187 -10.37 32.55 0.44
CA GLU A 187 -10.16 31.35 -0.38
C GLU A 187 -11.39 31.04 -1.28
N GLU A 188 -12.60 31.39 -0.83
CA GLU A 188 -13.83 31.16 -1.61
C GLU A 188 -14.01 32.17 -2.77
N THR A 189 -13.37 33.34 -2.69
CA THR A 189 -13.46 34.39 -3.72
C THR A 189 -12.35 34.35 -4.78
N GLY A 190 -11.32 33.51 -4.60
CA GLY A 190 -10.13 33.48 -5.46
C GLY A 190 -10.19 32.59 -6.71
N SER A 191 -11.30 31.86 -6.97
CA SER A 191 -11.33 30.80 -8.00
C SER A 191 -12.15 31.10 -9.26
N VAL A 192 -12.58 32.35 -9.49
CA VAL A 192 -13.41 32.69 -10.67
C VAL A 192 -12.87 33.89 -11.44
N GLU A 193 -11.66 33.80 -11.99
CA GLU A 193 -11.29 34.61 -13.16
C GLU A 193 -10.01 34.08 -13.82
N SER A 194 -10.16 33.24 -14.86
CA SER A 194 -9.25 33.09 -16.01
C SER A 194 -9.69 31.90 -16.88
N ALA A 195 -10.82 32.04 -17.56
CA ALA A 195 -11.25 31.11 -18.60
C ALA A 195 -11.78 31.90 -19.81
N GLU A 196 -10.91 32.63 -20.53
CA GLU A 196 -11.20 33.02 -21.92
C GLU A 196 -9.94 33.52 -22.64
N ALA A 197 -9.38 32.69 -23.54
CA ALA A 197 -8.73 33.13 -24.78
C ALA A 197 -8.39 31.91 -25.66
N ALA A 198 -8.93 31.93 -26.86
CA ALA A 198 -8.82 30.99 -27.96
C ALA A 198 -7.39 30.80 -28.51
N ASP A 199 -7.12 29.67 -29.20
CA ASP A 199 -6.69 29.72 -30.61
C ASP A 199 -6.77 28.33 -31.32
N ALA A 200 -6.98 28.40 -32.63
CA ALA A 200 -7.54 27.42 -33.58
C ALA A 200 -6.62 26.24 -34.02
N PRO A 201 -7.17 25.22 -34.73
CA PRO A 201 -6.38 24.10 -35.26
C PRO A 201 -5.69 24.45 -36.58
N PRO A 202 -4.48 23.92 -36.88
CA PRO A 202 -3.89 24.10 -38.19
C PRO A 202 -4.53 23.14 -39.20
N ALA A 203 -4.98 23.71 -40.32
CA ALA A 203 -5.43 22.96 -41.48
C ALA A 203 -4.28 22.71 -42.48
N ARG A 204 -4.30 21.49 -43.02
CA ARG A 204 -3.55 20.89 -44.15
C ARG A 204 -2.28 20.12 -43.82
#